data_AF-A0A2D7Y0K7-F1
#
_entry.id   AF-A0A2D7Y0K7-F1
#
_cell.length_a   1.000
_cell.length_b   1.000
_cell.length_c   1.000
_cell.angle_alpha   90.00
_cell.angle_beta   90.00
_cell.angle_gamma   90.00
#
_symmetry.space_group_name_H-M   'P 1'
#
loop_
_entity.id
_entity.type
_entity.pdbx_description
1 polymer ?
#
loop_
_entity_poly.entity_id
_entity_poly.type
_entity_poly.pdbx_seq_one_letter_code
_entity_poly.pdbx_strand_id
1 'polypeptide(L)'
;MSGTEPLSEALKLVCDQGLGGLTVRALAGQIDTSPSTVMYRFKSRDGLVLALLGELVEVVAEQNLESLEMGVPDQMTRDKLLVMSRARLIDQVISRRAHYLGLWEIELQTVLPEDQKSLLLKWREQDVQFWEAYFAAAGVDPKLADVWSAGFIAIQRLLLIAAPNAVRLAWMDDALTRLFERLTGQAPSCRDDSHGRIQSEIQLSELGDVADDESSTPHRIVAAASEQILTYGCDGISHRSIASRAGVSLSSMTHHFATLEDILCAAFHMIYRDASIRAQYLPKSRAYSKREFIDDVLPELSRQNSGGQATAHAMESIILKASRRADMTSTSVGLFALMGATTTQILSALTDAGPFDRLDGHVFRMVLTGTRLFSETLAADDPLNPTNRFLEAYL
;
A
#
# COMPACT_ATOMS: atom_id res chain seq x y z
N MET A 1 17.31 -36.33 1.13
CA MET A 1 16.13 -35.46 1.21
C MET A 1 16.61 -34.05 0.93
N SER A 2 16.32 -33.53 -0.26
CA SER A 2 16.57 -32.12 -0.60
C SER A 2 15.74 -31.27 0.34
N GLY A 3 16.34 -30.73 1.40
CA GLY A 3 15.62 -29.97 2.42
C GLY A 3 15.14 -28.66 1.84
N THR A 4 13.88 -28.61 1.41
CA THR A 4 13.18 -27.35 1.15
C THR A 4 13.15 -26.55 2.44
N GLU A 5 13.66 -25.33 2.39
CA GLU A 5 13.70 -24.43 3.54
C GLU A 5 12.27 -24.03 3.90
N PRO A 6 11.75 -24.37 5.10
CA PRO A 6 10.33 -24.22 5.41
C PRO A 6 9.76 -22.80 5.25
N LEU A 7 10.60 -21.79 5.42
CA LEU A 7 10.20 -20.38 5.30
C LEU A 7 10.08 -19.94 3.83
N SER A 8 10.86 -20.51 2.91
CA SER A 8 10.67 -20.30 1.46
C SER A 8 9.32 -20.85 0.98
N GLU A 9 8.90 -22.02 1.47
CA GLU A 9 7.57 -22.58 1.17
C GLU A 9 6.45 -21.80 1.86
N ALA A 10 6.69 -21.28 3.07
CA ALA A 10 5.77 -20.36 3.73
C ALA A 10 5.59 -19.07 2.93
N LEU A 11 6.66 -18.51 2.37
CA LEU A 11 6.59 -17.32 1.51
C LEU A 11 5.76 -17.56 0.25
N LYS A 12 5.89 -18.73 -0.38
CA LYS A 12 5.04 -19.13 -1.51
C LYS A 12 3.57 -19.17 -1.11
N LEU A 13 3.23 -19.76 0.05
CA LEU A 13 1.84 -19.74 0.56
C LEU A 13 1.32 -18.32 0.74
N VAL A 14 2.11 -17.41 1.30
CA VAL A 14 1.72 -16.00 1.49
C VAL A 14 1.52 -15.29 0.13
N CYS A 15 2.40 -15.55 -0.84
CA CYS A 15 2.25 -15.00 -2.18
C CYS A 15 0.96 -15.49 -2.85
N ASP A 16 0.69 -16.79 -2.79
CA ASP A 16 -0.41 -17.43 -3.52
C ASP A 16 -1.77 -17.22 -2.83
N GLN A 17 -1.80 -17.24 -1.50
CA GLN A 17 -3.04 -17.34 -0.71
C GLN A 17 -3.19 -16.21 0.33
N GLY A 18 -2.20 -15.32 0.45
CA GLY A 18 -2.15 -14.29 1.48
C GLY A 18 -1.79 -14.84 2.85
N LEU A 19 -1.64 -13.93 3.82
CA LEU A 19 -1.24 -14.32 5.17
C LEU A 19 -2.25 -15.25 5.84
N GLY A 20 -3.55 -15.10 5.57
CA GLY A 20 -4.60 -16.02 6.01
C GLY A 20 -4.42 -17.48 5.53
N GLY A 21 -3.78 -17.69 4.38
CA GLY A 21 -3.45 -19.03 3.85
C GLY A 21 -2.28 -19.71 4.58
N LEU A 22 -1.42 -18.92 5.23
CA LEU A 22 -0.30 -19.44 6.02
C LEU A 22 -0.81 -20.04 7.34
N THR A 23 -1.15 -21.33 7.28
CA THR A 23 -1.50 -22.14 8.45
C THR A 23 -0.46 -23.23 8.68
N VAL A 24 -0.32 -23.67 9.93
CA VAL A 24 0.56 -24.79 10.31
C VAL A 24 0.29 -26.04 9.46
N ARG A 25 -0.99 -26.32 9.17
CA ARG A 25 -1.40 -27.46 8.35
C ARG A 25 -1.05 -27.28 6.88
N ALA A 26 -1.30 -26.09 6.32
CA ALA A 26 -0.97 -25.79 4.94
C ALA A 26 0.54 -25.92 4.70
N LEU A 27 1.36 -25.30 5.57
CA LEU A 27 2.81 -25.43 5.48
C LEU A 27 3.26 -26.88 5.63
N ALA A 28 2.75 -27.60 6.65
CA ALA A 28 3.11 -29.00 6.86
C ALA A 28 2.82 -29.88 5.64
N GLY A 29 1.66 -29.68 4.98
CA GLY A 29 1.33 -30.36 3.74
C GLY A 29 2.27 -30.00 2.58
N GLN A 30 2.69 -28.75 2.48
CA GLN A 30 3.57 -28.28 1.40
C GLN A 30 5.01 -28.79 1.51
N ILE A 31 5.54 -28.95 2.73
CA ILE A 31 6.88 -29.52 2.97
C ILE A 31 6.86 -31.02 3.31
N ASP A 32 5.74 -31.71 3.07
CA ASP A 32 5.56 -33.14 3.33
C ASP A 32 5.97 -33.57 4.76
N THR A 33 5.45 -32.88 5.77
CA THR A 33 5.70 -33.19 7.19
C THR A 33 4.44 -33.13 8.05
N SER A 34 4.57 -33.45 9.34
CA SER A 34 3.46 -33.36 10.29
C SER A 34 3.26 -31.92 10.81
N PRO A 35 2.02 -31.49 11.08
CA PRO A 35 1.76 -30.22 11.78
C PRO A 35 2.52 -30.10 13.12
N SER A 36 2.74 -31.22 13.82
CA SER A 36 3.51 -31.27 15.06
C SER A 36 4.98 -30.90 14.86
N THR A 37 5.58 -31.27 13.71
CA THR A 37 6.96 -30.88 13.36
C THR A 37 7.07 -29.38 13.17
N VAL A 38 6.11 -28.77 12.46
CA VAL A 38 6.04 -27.31 12.25
C VAL A 38 5.85 -26.59 13.59
N MET A 39 4.91 -27.05 14.42
CA MET A 39 4.68 -26.51 15.76
C MET A 39 5.87 -26.68 16.69
N TYR A 40 6.61 -27.78 16.59
CA TYR A 40 7.82 -27.98 17.39
C TYR A 40 8.88 -26.92 17.07
N ARG A 41 9.04 -26.56 15.78
CA ARG A 41 9.99 -25.55 15.32
C ARG A 41 9.54 -24.12 15.66
N PHE A 42 8.31 -23.75 15.27
CA PHE A 42 7.84 -22.35 15.30
C PHE A 42 6.94 -22.00 16.48
N LYS A 43 6.55 -22.99 17.30
CA LYS A 43 5.73 -22.88 18.52
C LYS A 43 4.28 -22.46 18.33
N SER A 44 3.99 -21.58 17.38
CA SER A 44 2.63 -21.11 17.04
C SER A 44 2.57 -20.66 15.58
N ARG A 45 1.36 -20.32 15.10
CA ARG A 45 1.21 -19.63 13.80
C ARG A 45 1.92 -18.28 13.84
N ASP A 46 1.78 -17.53 14.92
CA ASP A 46 2.39 -16.20 15.03
C ASP A 46 3.91 -16.31 15.10
N GLY A 47 4.45 -17.35 15.74
CA GLY A 47 5.89 -17.64 15.71
C GLY A 47 6.40 -18.06 14.32
N LEU A 48 5.56 -18.70 13.50
CA LEU A 48 5.86 -18.96 12.10
C LEU A 48 5.86 -17.66 11.27
N VAL A 49 4.88 -16.78 11.46
CA VAL A 49 4.83 -15.46 10.80
C VAL A 49 6.03 -14.61 11.21
N LEU A 50 6.39 -14.59 12.49
CA LEU A 50 7.55 -13.87 13.01
C LEU A 50 8.86 -14.40 12.42
N ALA A 51 9.02 -15.72 12.32
CA ALA A 51 10.20 -16.32 11.71
C ALA A 51 10.30 -15.99 10.22
N LEU A 52 9.17 -16.04 9.49
CA LEU A 52 9.12 -15.61 8.09
C LEU A 52 9.47 -14.13 7.96
N LEU A 53 8.90 -13.25 8.79
CA LEU A 53 9.22 -11.82 8.79
C LEU A 53 10.72 -11.58 9.04
N GLY A 54 11.34 -12.30 9.97
CA GLY A 54 12.78 -12.23 10.23
C GLY A 54 13.59 -12.50 8.97
N GLU A 55 13.31 -13.61 8.26
CA GLU A 55 13.96 -13.94 6.99
C GLU A 55 13.72 -12.87 5.92
N LEU A 56 12.49 -12.37 5.80
CA LEU A 56 12.16 -11.31 4.84
C LEU A 56 12.98 -10.04 5.10
N VAL A 57 13.07 -9.61 6.36
CA VAL A 57 13.82 -8.42 6.77
C VAL A 57 15.32 -8.61 6.53
N GLU A 58 15.87 -9.78 6.86
CA GLU A 58 17.28 -10.09 6.61
C GLU A 58 17.61 -10.04 5.11
N VAL A 59 16.81 -10.70 4.28
CA VAL A 59 17.04 -10.76 2.83
C VAL A 59 16.98 -9.38 2.17
N VAL A 60 16.01 -8.53 2.53
CA VAL A 60 15.93 -7.17 1.95
C VAL A 60 17.02 -6.25 2.49
N ALA A 61 17.46 -6.45 3.75
CA ALA A 61 18.56 -5.69 4.32
C ALA A 61 19.90 -6.04 3.63
N GLU A 62 20.13 -7.32 3.31
CA GLU A 62 21.28 -7.76 2.52
C GLU A 62 21.30 -7.09 1.15
N GLN A 63 20.17 -7.01 0.45
CA GLN A 63 20.08 -6.30 -0.84
C GLN A 63 20.42 -4.80 -0.70
N ASN A 64 20.04 -4.15 0.41
CA ASN A 64 20.42 -2.77 0.71
C ASN A 64 21.93 -2.63 0.91
N LEU A 65 22.55 -3.55 1.67
CA LEU A 65 23.98 -3.56 1.94
C LEU A 65 24.80 -3.80 0.67
N GLU A 66 24.46 -4.82 -0.13
CA GLU A 66 25.11 -5.10 -1.41
C GLU A 66 25.09 -3.87 -2.33
N SER A 67 23.98 -3.12 -2.34
CA SER A 67 23.83 -1.91 -3.13
C SER A 67 24.69 -0.74 -2.63
N LEU A 68 24.97 -0.68 -1.32
CA LEU A 68 25.89 0.31 -0.74
C LEU A 68 27.35 -0.09 -0.98
N GLU A 69 27.67 -1.39 -0.91
CA GLU A 69 29.01 -1.95 -1.13
C GLU A 69 29.47 -1.88 -2.58
N MET A 70 28.55 -2.02 -3.54
CA MET A 70 28.82 -1.72 -4.96
C MET A 70 29.16 -0.23 -5.19
N GLY A 71 29.02 0.60 -4.15
CA GLY A 71 29.43 1.99 -4.06
C GLY A 71 28.24 2.92 -4.20
N VAL A 72 28.02 3.77 -3.18
CA VAL A 72 27.38 5.07 -3.41
C VAL A 72 28.31 5.82 -4.34
N PRO A 73 27.90 6.22 -5.56
CA PRO A 73 28.81 6.92 -6.45
C PRO A 73 29.37 8.16 -5.74
N ASP A 74 30.70 8.28 -5.62
CA ASP A 74 31.37 9.51 -5.15
C ASP A 74 30.96 10.74 -6.00
N GLN A 75 30.40 10.49 -7.18
CA GLN A 75 29.83 11.46 -8.11
C GLN A 75 28.29 11.42 -8.14
N MET A 76 27.64 11.02 -7.05
CA MET A 76 26.19 11.04 -6.94
C MET A 76 25.72 12.48 -7.09
N THR A 77 24.65 12.66 -7.85
CA THR A 77 24.05 13.96 -8.13
C THR A 77 22.54 13.80 -8.02
N ARG A 78 21.85 14.92 -7.89
CA ARG A 78 20.39 14.97 -7.87
C ARG A 78 19.75 14.18 -9.03
N ASP A 79 20.25 14.33 -10.26
CA ASP A 79 19.69 13.62 -11.43
C ASP A 79 19.99 12.12 -11.41
N LYS A 80 21.20 11.74 -10.98
CA LYS A 80 21.59 10.33 -10.84
C LYS A 80 20.83 9.61 -9.73
N LEU A 81 20.45 10.32 -8.67
CA LEU A 81 19.66 9.77 -7.58
C LEU A 81 18.33 9.22 -8.11
N LEU A 82 17.62 10.01 -8.92
CA LEU A 82 16.34 9.59 -9.48
C LEU A 82 16.49 8.43 -10.49
N VAL A 83 17.55 8.43 -11.30
CA VAL A 83 17.90 7.28 -12.18
C VAL A 83 18.15 6.01 -11.36
N MET A 84 18.92 6.11 -10.29
CA MET A 84 19.20 4.99 -9.39
C MET A 84 17.94 4.48 -8.70
N SER A 85 17.05 5.38 -8.27
CA SER A 85 15.78 5.00 -7.65
C SER A 85 14.91 4.18 -8.60
N ARG A 86 14.79 4.57 -9.86
CA ARG A 86 14.05 3.79 -10.87
C ARG A 86 14.66 2.40 -11.07
N ALA A 87 15.97 2.34 -11.26
CA ALA A 87 16.69 1.08 -11.45
C ALA A 87 16.53 0.14 -10.26
N ARG A 88 16.64 0.69 -9.04
CA ARG A 88 16.44 -0.04 -7.78
C ARG A 88 15.02 -0.60 -7.66
N LEU A 89 14.01 0.22 -7.91
CA LEU A 89 12.62 -0.23 -7.78
C LEU A 89 12.34 -1.39 -8.74
N ILE A 90 12.80 -1.27 -9.99
CA ILE A 90 12.70 -2.33 -11.00
C ILE A 90 13.45 -3.59 -10.55
N ASP A 91 14.69 -3.47 -10.06
CA ASP A 91 15.47 -4.62 -9.56
C ASP A 91 14.77 -5.31 -8.39
N GLN A 92 14.26 -4.57 -7.41
CA GLN A 92 13.52 -5.15 -6.28
C GLN A 92 12.29 -5.94 -6.74
N VAL A 93 11.55 -5.42 -7.72
CA VAL A 93 10.38 -6.10 -8.27
C VAL A 93 10.77 -7.33 -9.09
N ILE A 94 11.87 -7.30 -9.83
CA ILE A 94 12.29 -8.44 -10.67
C ILE A 94 12.94 -9.52 -9.80
N SER A 95 13.89 -9.14 -8.96
CA SER A 95 14.79 -10.03 -8.24
C SER A 95 14.21 -10.51 -6.90
N ARG A 96 13.32 -9.72 -6.27
CA ARG A 96 12.86 -9.96 -4.90
C ARG A 96 11.34 -9.80 -4.72
N ARG A 97 10.53 -9.86 -5.78
CA ARG A 97 9.07 -9.65 -5.73
C ARG A 97 8.37 -10.34 -4.55
N ALA A 98 8.66 -11.63 -4.35
CA ALA A 98 8.02 -12.45 -3.32
C ALA A 98 8.28 -11.88 -1.91
N HIS A 99 9.49 -11.39 -1.65
CA HIS A 99 9.88 -10.86 -0.34
C HIS A 99 9.15 -9.55 -0.03
N TYR A 100 9.12 -8.61 -0.99
CA TYR A 100 8.40 -7.35 -0.84
C TYR A 100 6.87 -7.54 -0.74
N LEU A 101 6.32 -8.51 -1.48
CA LEU A 101 4.90 -8.88 -1.34
C LEU A 101 4.62 -9.49 0.05
N GLY A 102 5.50 -10.35 0.55
CA GLY A 102 5.41 -10.91 1.89
C GLY A 102 5.46 -9.84 2.98
N LEU A 103 6.36 -8.86 2.86
CA LEU A 103 6.44 -7.71 3.78
C LEU A 103 5.14 -6.90 3.76
N TRP A 104 4.61 -6.60 2.56
CA TRP A 104 3.36 -5.87 2.42
C TRP A 104 2.16 -6.63 3.01
N GLU A 105 2.07 -7.95 2.80
CA GLU A 105 1.04 -8.79 3.42
C GLU A 105 1.07 -8.75 4.94
N ILE A 106 2.26 -8.84 5.54
CA ILE A 106 2.42 -8.79 7.01
C ILE A 106 2.09 -7.39 7.54
N GLU A 107 2.49 -6.33 6.83
CA GLU A 107 2.18 -4.93 7.16
C GLU A 107 0.66 -4.65 7.13
N LEU A 108 -0.09 -5.34 6.28
CA LEU A 108 -1.55 -5.21 6.15
C LEU A 108 -2.37 -6.00 7.18
N GLN A 109 -1.74 -6.47 8.26
CA GLN A 109 -2.48 -7.06 9.37
C GLN A 109 -3.27 -5.98 10.12
N THR A 110 -4.55 -6.27 10.41
CA THR A 110 -5.41 -5.38 11.23
C THR A 110 -4.84 -5.18 12.63
N VAL A 111 -4.17 -6.20 13.19
CA VAL A 111 -3.47 -6.14 14.47
C VAL A 111 -2.08 -6.73 14.28
N LEU A 112 -1.06 -5.90 14.46
CA LEU A 112 0.34 -6.31 14.44
C LEU A 112 0.82 -6.66 15.85
N PRO A 113 1.23 -7.92 16.12
CA PRO A 113 1.94 -8.27 17.35
C PRO A 113 3.18 -7.39 17.55
N GLU A 114 3.51 -7.05 18.80
CA GLU A 114 4.60 -6.10 19.12
C GLU A 114 5.98 -6.55 18.61
N ASP A 115 6.26 -7.86 18.61
CA ASP A 115 7.49 -8.44 18.06
C ASP A 115 7.57 -8.28 16.53
N GLN A 116 6.46 -8.50 15.82
CA GLN A 116 6.37 -8.26 14.37
C GLN A 116 6.46 -6.77 14.05
N LYS A 117 5.76 -5.91 14.80
CA LYS A 117 5.84 -4.45 14.67
C LYS A 117 7.28 -3.95 14.84
N SER A 118 7.99 -4.46 15.85
CA SER A 118 9.39 -4.11 16.11
C SER A 118 10.31 -4.49 14.95
N LEU A 119 10.13 -5.67 14.34
CA LEU A 119 10.92 -6.08 13.16
C LEU A 119 10.59 -5.25 11.91
N LEU A 120 9.32 -4.95 11.66
CA LEU A 120 8.92 -4.08 10.56
C LEU A 120 9.50 -2.67 10.74
N LEU A 121 9.46 -2.11 11.95
CA LEU A 121 10.06 -0.80 12.24
C LEU A 121 11.57 -0.82 12.00
N LYS A 122 12.28 -1.87 12.46
CA LYS A 122 13.70 -2.05 12.19
C LYS A 122 14.01 -2.07 10.69
N TRP A 123 13.23 -2.82 9.90
CA TRP A 123 13.37 -2.83 8.45
C TRP A 123 13.19 -1.43 7.85
N ARG A 124 12.14 -0.72 8.27
CA ARG A 124 11.87 0.62 7.76
C ARG A 124 12.98 1.61 8.15
N GLU A 125 13.51 1.55 9.37
CA GLU A 125 14.67 2.35 9.79
C GLU A 125 15.90 2.09 8.91
N GLN A 126 16.18 0.82 8.57
CA GLN A 126 17.28 0.46 7.67
C GLN A 126 17.06 0.98 6.25
N ASP A 127 15.82 0.97 5.75
CA ASP A 127 15.49 1.54 4.43
C ASP A 127 15.66 3.06 4.42
N VAL A 128 15.27 3.76 5.50
CA VAL A 128 15.52 5.20 5.65
C VAL A 128 17.02 5.50 5.67
N GLN A 129 17.81 4.78 6.46
CA GLN A 129 19.27 4.96 6.53
C GLN A 129 19.95 4.75 5.16
N PHE A 130 19.46 3.78 4.38
CA PHE A 130 19.91 3.58 3.01
C PHE A 130 19.68 4.86 2.16
N TRP A 131 18.47 5.41 2.19
CA TRP A 131 18.15 6.62 1.43
C TRP A 131 18.86 7.88 1.97
N GLU A 132 19.07 8.00 3.28
CA GLU A 132 19.83 9.09 3.89
C GLU A 132 21.25 9.16 3.32
N ALA A 133 21.93 8.01 3.18
CA ALA A 133 23.27 7.95 2.59
C ALA A 133 23.28 8.43 1.13
N TYR A 134 22.29 8.01 0.33
CA TYR A 134 22.16 8.41 -1.07
C TYR A 134 21.78 9.89 -1.23
N PHE A 135 20.90 10.41 -0.38
CA PHE A 135 20.50 11.82 -0.38
C PHE A 135 21.69 12.71 0.01
N ALA A 136 22.41 12.34 1.08
CA ALA A 136 23.63 13.04 1.50
C ALA A 136 24.67 13.10 0.37
N ALA A 137 24.92 11.97 -0.30
CA ALA A 137 25.86 11.91 -1.42
C ALA A 137 25.38 12.72 -2.64
N ALA A 138 24.07 12.85 -2.86
CA ALA A 138 23.49 13.64 -3.94
C ALA A 138 23.41 15.15 -3.65
N GLY A 139 23.76 15.60 -2.45
CA GLY A 139 23.56 16.98 -2.00
C GLY A 139 22.08 17.35 -1.83
N VAL A 140 21.22 16.37 -1.53
CA VAL A 140 19.82 16.54 -1.16
C VAL A 140 19.71 16.43 0.37
N ASP A 141 18.80 17.19 1.00
CA ASP A 141 18.63 17.15 2.47
C ASP A 141 18.33 15.70 2.93
N PRO A 142 19.23 15.05 3.69
CA PRO A 142 19.05 13.67 4.13
C PRO A 142 17.78 13.47 4.96
N LYS A 143 17.27 14.53 5.60
CA LYS A 143 16.02 14.44 6.35
C LYS A 143 14.89 13.93 5.46
N LEU A 144 14.84 14.29 4.18
CA LEU A 144 13.76 13.88 3.27
C LEU A 144 13.72 12.37 2.97
N ALA A 145 14.70 11.59 3.42
CA ALA A 145 14.82 10.15 3.15
C ALA A 145 13.67 9.31 3.70
N ASP A 146 13.08 9.68 4.85
CA ASP A 146 11.96 8.95 5.45
C ASP A 146 10.69 9.05 4.60
N VAL A 147 10.38 10.27 4.17
CA VAL A 147 9.27 10.59 3.27
C VAL A 147 9.49 9.95 1.89
N TRP A 148 10.72 10.01 1.38
CA TRP A 148 11.10 9.37 0.12
C TRP A 148 10.92 7.85 0.18
N SER A 149 11.48 7.19 1.21
CA SER A 149 11.32 5.75 1.45
C SER A 149 9.86 5.34 1.49
N ALA A 150 9.02 6.10 2.21
CA ALA A 150 7.58 5.84 2.30
C ALA A 150 6.89 5.89 0.93
N GLY A 151 7.12 6.95 0.16
CA GLY A 151 6.58 7.06 -1.20
C GLY A 151 7.12 6.00 -2.15
N PHE A 152 8.42 5.70 -2.06
CA PHE A 152 9.10 4.70 -2.89
C PHE A 152 8.50 3.30 -2.70
N ILE A 153 8.33 2.84 -1.46
CA ILE A 153 7.71 1.53 -1.16
C ILE A 153 6.25 1.52 -1.61
N ALA A 154 5.51 2.59 -1.39
CA ALA A 154 4.10 2.65 -1.81
C ALA A 154 3.94 2.65 -3.34
N ILE A 155 4.80 3.35 -4.08
CA ILE A 155 4.81 3.33 -5.56
C ILE A 155 5.22 1.96 -6.08
N GLN A 156 6.16 1.26 -5.41
CA GLN A 156 6.57 -0.09 -5.76
C GLN A 156 5.39 -1.07 -5.81
N ARG A 157 4.38 -0.88 -4.95
CA ARG A 157 3.19 -1.75 -4.86
C ARG A 157 2.45 -1.89 -6.19
N LEU A 158 2.46 -0.88 -7.05
CA LEU A 158 1.93 -0.96 -8.43
C LEU A 158 2.52 -2.14 -9.22
N LEU A 159 3.83 -2.33 -9.11
CA LEU A 159 4.56 -3.37 -9.82
C LEU A 159 4.61 -4.70 -9.04
N LEU A 160 4.23 -4.70 -7.77
CA LEU A 160 3.99 -5.93 -7.02
C LEU A 160 2.66 -6.57 -7.43
N ILE A 161 1.59 -5.79 -7.62
CA ILE A 161 0.27 -6.34 -7.99
C ILE A 161 0.14 -6.70 -9.47
N ALA A 162 0.99 -6.17 -10.34
CA ALA A 162 0.97 -6.46 -11.77
C ALA A 162 2.37 -6.44 -12.36
N ALA A 163 2.67 -7.40 -13.23
CA ALA A 163 3.98 -7.51 -13.87
C ALA A 163 4.38 -6.20 -14.59
N PRO A 164 5.67 -5.82 -14.62
CA PRO A 164 6.12 -4.64 -15.34
C PRO A 164 5.74 -4.68 -16.83
N ASN A 165 5.26 -3.55 -17.35
CA ASN A 165 5.15 -3.28 -18.78
C ASN A 165 5.48 -1.79 -19.03
N ALA A 166 5.63 -1.37 -20.28
CA ALA A 166 6.04 0.00 -20.60
C ALA A 166 5.12 1.07 -19.98
N VAL A 167 3.80 0.83 -19.99
CA VAL A 167 2.79 1.75 -19.44
C VAL A 167 2.91 1.90 -17.92
N ARG A 168 3.02 0.77 -17.19
CA ARG A 168 3.18 0.78 -15.73
C ARG A 168 4.55 1.31 -15.29
N LEU A 169 5.59 1.04 -16.06
CA LEU A 169 6.92 1.61 -15.82
C LEU A 169 6.94 3.13 -16.02
N ALA A 170 6.24 3.65 -17.03
CA ALA A 170 6.06 5.08 -17.22
C ALA A 170 5.29 5.71 -16.05
N TRP A 171 4.21 5.08 -15.59
CA TRP A 171 3.48 5.58 -14.42
C TRP A 171 4.32 5.55 -13.13
N MET A 172 5.04 4.46 -12.87
CA MET A 172 6.00 4.40 -11.76
C MET A 172 7.04 5.54 -11.84
N ASP A 173 7.58 5.80 -13.04
CA ASP A 173 8.53 6.88 -13.27
C ASP A 173 7.93 8.27 -13.02
N ASP A 174 6.75 8.54 -13.58
CA ASP A 174 6.02 9.80 -13.38
C ASP A 174 5.77 10.05 -11.88
N ALA A 175 5.37 9.01 -11.13
CA ALA A 175 5.11 9.11 -9.70
C ALA A 175 6.39 9.37 -8.88
N LEU A 176 7.48 8.66 -9.16
CA LEU A 176 8.77 8.88 -8.48
C LEU A 176 9.34 10.26 -8.80
N THR A 177 9.26 10.67 -10.06
CA THR A 177 9.71 11.98 -10.52
C THR A 177 8.92 13.09 -9.83
N ARG A 178 7.59 12.97 -9.81
CA ARG A 178 6.73 13.96 -9.14
C ARG A 178 7.01 14.06 -7.65
N LEU A 179 7.16 12.91 -6.97
CA LEU A 179 7.53 12.90 -5.55
C LEU A 179 8.83 13.65 -5.32
N PHE A 180 9.85 13.38 -6.14
CA PHE A 180 11.17 13.98 -6.01
C PHE A 180 11.15 15.48 -6.24
N GLU A 181 10.46 15.92 -7.29
CA GLU A 181 10.33 17.33 -7.63
C GLU A 181 9.65 18.11 -6.49
N ARG A 182 8.53 17.58 -5.96
CA ARG A 182 7.81 18.20 -4.84
C ARG A 182 8.68 18.29 -3.58
N LEU A 183 9.30 17.18 -3.16
CA LEU A 183 10.14 17.15 -1.95
C LEU A 183 11.37 18.06 -2.05
N THR A 184 11.87 18.31 -3.27
CA THR A 184 13.06 19.16 -3.47
C THR A 184 12.72 20.59 -3.89
N GLY A 185 11.44 20.97 -3.83
CA GLY A 185 10.95 22.32 -4.16
C GLY A 185 11.05 22.69 -5.64
N GLN A 186 11.16 21.69 -6.52
CA GLN A 186 11.18 21.90 -7.97
C GLN A 186 9.75 21.98 -8.51
N ALA A 187 9.57 22.78 -9.57
CA ALA A 187 8.32 22.78 -10.31
C ALA A 187 8.16 21.43 -11.05
N PRO A 188 6.94 20.86 -11.09
CA PRO A 188 6.69 19.63 -11.84
C PRO A 188 7.13 19.72 -13.30
N SER A 189 7.93 18.78 -13.78
CA SER A 189 8.38 18.72 -15.18
C SER A 189 7.24 18.36 -16.13
N CYS A 190 6.37 17.43 -15.72
CA CYS A 190 5.08 17.16 -16.35
C CYS A 190 3.97 17.81 -15.50
N ARG A 191 3.15 18.67 -16.10
CA ARG A 191 2.00 19.34 -15.44
C ARG A 191 0.69 18.58 -15.58
N ASP A 192 0.74 17.47 -16.30
CA ASP A 192 -0.38 16.58 -16.52
C ASP A 192 -0.17 15.31 -15.69
N ASP A 193 -1.26 14.56 -15.58
CA ASP A 193 -1.28 13.27 -14.93
C ASP A 193 -0.58 12.18 -15.77
N SER A 194 -0.28 11.04 -15.16
CA SER A 194 0.37 9.92 -15.86
C SER A 194 -0.58 9.25 -16.84
N HIS A 195 -0.14 9.07 -18.09
CA HIS A 195 -0.92 8.35 -19.11
C HIS A 195 -1.30 6.93 -18.66
N GLY A 196 -0.39 6.22 -18.00
CA GLY A 196 -0.65 4.86 -17.51
C GLY A 196 -1.70 4.82 -16.41
N ARG A 197 -1.74 5.85 -15.56
CA ARG A 197 -2.78 6.02 -14.53
C ARG A 197 -4.14 6.29 -15.15
N ILE A 198 -4.21 7.27 -16.06
CA ILE A 198 -5.45 7.65 -16.78
C ILE A 198 -6.03 6.43 -17.51
N GLN A 199 -5.20 5.71 -18.26
CA GLN A 199 -5.63 4.52 -18.99
C GLN A 199 -6.22 3.46 -18.06
N SER A 200 -5.60 3.23 -16.91
CA SER A 200 -6.05 2.24 -15.92
C SER A 200 -7.39 2.64 -15.28
N GLU A 201 -7.61 3.93 -15.00
CA GLU A 201 -8.87 4.43 -14.46
C GLU A 201 -10.02 4.37 -15.47
N ILE A 202 -9.75 4.67 -16.75
CA ILE A 202 -10.73 4.52 -17.84
C ILE A 202 -11.14 3.06 -18.00
N GLN A 203 -10.17 2.15 -18.03
CA GLN A 203 -10.43 0.71 -18.15
C GLN A 203 -11.28 0.18 -17.00
N LEU A 204 -11.07 0.68 -15.78
CA LEU A 204 -11.92 0.31 -14.64
C LEU A 204 -13.35 0.83 -14.82
N SER A 205 -13.51 2.08 -15.26
CA SER A 205 -14.82 2.70 -15.44
C SER A 205 -15.68 1.98 -16.49
N GLU A 206 -15.05 1.41 -17.52
CA GLU A 206 -15.72 0.62 -18.56
C GLU A 206 -16.27 -0.72 -18.05
N LEU A 207 -15.82 -1.22 -16.89
CA LEU A 207 -16.33 -2.46 -16.28
C LEU A 207 -17.72 -2.28 -15.63
N GLY A 208 -18.18 -1.03 -15.47
CA GLY A 208 -19.52 -0.68 -15.00
C GLY A 208 -19.67 -0.66 -13.47
N ASP A 209 -20.55 0.23 -12.99
CA ASP A 209 -20.91 0.33 -11.56
C ASP A 209 -22.03 -0.66 -11.19
N VAL A 210 -22.00 -1.16 -9.95
CA VAL A 210 -23.15 -1.85 -9.35
C VAL A 210 -24.26 -0.84 -9.12
N ALA A 211 -25.48 -1.13 -9.58
CA ALA A 211 -26.64 -0.26 -9.42
C ALA A 211 -26.90 0.06 -7.93
N ASP A 212 -27.12 1.34 -7.65
CA ASP A 212 -27.20 1.89 -6.30
C ASP A 212 -28.63 1.84 -5.75
N ASP A 213 -29.13 0.62 -5.54
CA ASP A 213 -30.36 0.39 -4.78
C ASP A 213 -30.01 -0.10 -3.37
N GLU A 214 -30.04 0.83 -2.39
CA GLU A 214 -29.75 0.56 -0.98
C GLU A 214 -30.62 -0.55 -0.37
N SER A 215 -31.83 -0.76 -0.92
CA SER A 215 -32.75 -1.80 -0.45
C SER A 215 -32.47 -3.18 -1.04
N SER A 216 -31.58 -3.26 -2.03
CA SER A 216 -31.31 -4.48 -2.77
C SER A 216 -30.50 -5.50 -1.97
N THR A 217 -30.69 -6.78 -2.30
CA THR A 217 -29.87 -7.86 -1.73
C THR A 217 -28.38 -7.70 -2.05
N PRO A 218 -27.96 -7.34 -3.29
CA PRO A 218 -26.58 -6.98 -3.60
C PRO A 218 -26.00 -5.91 -2.67
N HIS A 219 -26.73 -4.81 -2.44
CA HIS A 219 -26.25 -3.74 -1.55
C HIS A 219 -26.00 -4.26 -0.13
N ARG A 220 -26.92 -5.05 0.44
CA ARG A 220 -26.72 -5.68 1.77
C ARG A 220 -25.50 -6.59 1.83
N ILE A 221 -25.22 -7.34 0.76
CA ILE A 221 -24.03 -8.20 0.66
C ILE A 221 -22.76 -7.35 0.66
N VAL A 222 -22.71 -6.29 -0.16
CA VAL A 222 -21.57 -5.39 -0.28
C VAL A 222 -21.35 -4.62 1.02
N ALA A 223 -22.42 -4.10 1.63
CA ALA A 223 -22.40 -3.43 2.93
C ALA A 223 -21.79 -4.31 4.03
N ALA A 224 -22.24 -5.57 4.12
CA ALA A 224 -21.69 -6.52 5.08
C ALA A 224 -20.22 -6.84 4.83
N ALA A 225 -19.81 -6.95 3.56
CA ALA A 225 -18.42 -7.17 3.18
C ALA A 225 -17.54 -5.96 3.56
N SER A 226 -17.91 -4.74 3.17
CA SER A 226 -17.15 -3.53 3.51
C SER A 226 -17.02 -3.32 5.01
N GLU A 227 -18.09 -3.55 5.78
CA GLU A 227 -18.04 -3.47 7.24
C GLU A 227 -17.07 -4.49 7.83
N GLN A 228 -17.06 -5.73 7.33
CA GLN A 228 -16.10 -6.75 7.75
C GLN A 228 -14.66 -6.34 7.42
N ILE A 229 -14.41 -5.84 6.21
CA ILE A 229 -13.07 -5.43 5.77
C ILE A 229 -12.55 -4.27 6.62
N LEU A 230 -13.38 -3.24 6.85
CA LEU A 230 -13.01 -2.08 7.66
C LEU A 230 -12.74 -2.44 9.11
N THR A 231 -13.41 -3.47 9.64
CA THR A 231 -13.31 -3.85 11.06
C THR A 231 -12.23 -4.91 11.33
N TYR A 232 -12.12 -5.91 10.45
CA TYR A 232 -11.31 -7.12 10.67
C TYR A 232 -10.25 -7.34 9.60
N GLY A 233 -10.22 -6.53 8.53
CA GLY A 233 -9.35 -6.73 7.37
C GLY A 233 -9.93 -7.75 6.38
N CYS A 234 -9.17 -8.03 5.31
CA CYS A 234 -9.57 -9.01 4.28
C CYS A 234 -9.29 -10.47 4.67
N ASP A 235 -8.59 -10.69 5.79
CA ASP A 235 -8.29 -12.01 6.32
C ASP A 235 -9.55 -12.67 6.88
N GLY A 236 -9.81 -13.91 6.47
CA GLY A 236 -10.97 -14.67 6.93
C GLY A 236 -12.30 -14.33 6.25
N ILE A 237 -12.33 -13.36 5.33
CA ILE A 237 -13.51 -13.13 4.49
C ILE A 237 -13.76 -14.32 3.57
N SER A 238 -15.03 -14.75 3.56
CA SER A 238 -15.55 -15.82 2.71
C SER A 238 -17.00 -15.54 2.36
N HIS A 239 -17.52 -16.20 1.31
CA HIS A 239 -18.95 -16.15 1.00
C HIS A 239 -19.81 -16.47 2.23
N ARG A 240 -19.42 -17.47 3.04
CA ARG A 240 -20.19 -17.87 4.22
C ARG A 240 -20.20 -16.78 5.30
N SER A 241 -19.06 -16.15 5.58
CA SER A 241 -18.96 -15.11 6.61
C SER A 241 -19.75 -13.86 6.20
N ILE A 242 -19.71 -13.49 4.92
CA ILE A 242 -20.47 -12.35 4.39
C ILE A 242 -21.97 -12.69 4.40
N ALA A 243 -22.38 -13.90 4.01
CA ALA A 243 -23.81 -14.27 3.91
C ALA A 243 -24.48 -14.23 5.28
N SER A 244 -23.77 -14.77 6.28
CA SER A 244 -24.18 -14.72 7.68
C SER A 244 -24.37 -13.28 8.16
N ARG A 245 -23.45 -12.37 7.85
CA ARG A 245 -23.53 -10.97 8.30
C ARG A 245 -24.57 -10.16 7.53
N ALA A 246 -24.68 -10.39 6.23
CA ALA A 246 -25.69 -9.75 5.38
C ALA A 246 -27.11 -10.24 5.69
N GLY A 247 -27.29 -11.36 6.40
CA GLY A 247 -28.60 -11.96 6.67
C GLY A 247 -29.24 -12.54 5.41
N VAL A 248 -28.44 -13.20 4.56
CA VAL A 248 -28.87 -13.83 3.29
C VAL A 248 -28.40 -15.28 3.23
N SER A 249 -29.00 -16.08 2.36
CA SER A 249 -28.54 -17.46 2.16
C SER A 249 -27.29 -17.50 1.27
N LEU A 250 -26.47 -18.55 1.40
CA LEU A 250 -25.32 -18.77 0.52
C LEU A 250 -25.75 -18.91 -0.96
N SER A 251 -26.93 -19.48 -1.21
CA SER A 251 -27.51 -19.56 -2.56
C SER A 251 -27.91 -18.19 -3.12
N SER A 252 -28.46 -17.31 -2.29
CA SER A 252 -28.79 -15.93 -2.70
C SER A 252 -27.52 -15.14 -3.01
N MET A 253 -26.47 -15.33 -2.22
CA MET A 253 -25.18 -14.70 -2.49
C MET A 253 -24.57 -15.12 -3.82
N THR A 254 -24.48 -16.44 -4.05
CA THR A 254 -23.91 -17.00 -5.30
C THR A 254 -24.75 -16.68 -6.53
N HIS A 255 -26.03 -16.34 -6.37
CA HIS A 255 -26.88 -15.81 -7.43
C HIS A 255 -26.53 -14.36 -7.80
N HIS A 256 -26.12 -13.52 -6.84
CA HIS A 256 -25.81 -12.10 -7.08
C HIS A 256 -24.34 -11.84 -7.42
N PHE A 257 -23.43 -12.62 -6.86
CA PHE A 257 -21.99 -12.50 -7.10
C PHE A 257 -21.43 -13.87 -7.45
N ALA A 258 -20.79 -13.96 -8.61
CA ALA A 258 -20.23 -15.22 -9.09
C ALA A 258 -19.00 -15.61 -8.26
N THR A 259 -18.22 -14.62 -7.84
CA THR A 259 -16.95 -14.82 -7.15
C THR A 259 -16.78 -13.90 -5.94
N LEU A 260 -15.86 -14.26 -5.04
CA LEU A 260 -15.55 -13.43 -3.88
C LEU A 260 -14.93 -12.10 -4.32
N GLU A 261 -14.11 -12.12 -5.37
CA GLU A 261 -13.47 -10.93 -5.91
C GLU A 261 -14.45 -9.94 -6.50
N ASP A 262 -15.59 -10.39 -7.06
CA ASP A 262 -16.67 -9.49 -7.48
C ASP A 262 -17.24 -8.72 -6.27
N ILE A 263 -17.40 -9.40 -5.13
CA ILE A 263 -17.83 -8.77 -3.87
C ILE A 263 -16.76 -7.81 -3.36
N LEU A 264 -15.47 -8.19 -3.40
CA LEU A 264 -14.38 -7.33 -2.95
C LEU A 264 -14.26 -6.06 -3.79
N CYS A 265 -14.41 -6.16 -5.11
CA CYS A 265 -14.40 -4.99 -6.00
C CYS A 265 -15.59 -4.08 -5.69
N ALA A 266 -16.80 -4.62 -5.54
CA ALA A 266 -17.97 -3.83 -5.15
C ALA A 266 -17.78 -3.17 -3.77
N ALA A 267 -17.20 -3.89 -2.81
CA ALA A 267 -16.88 -3.37 -1.49
C ALA A 267 -15.85 -2.24 -1.55
N PHE A 268 -14.85 -2.33 -2.43
CA PHE A 268 -13.90 -1.25 -2.70
C PHE A 268 -14.64 0.00 -3.18
N HIS A 269 -15.50 -0.13 -4.19
CA HIS A 269 -16.23 1.02 -4.74
C HIS A 269 -17.12 1.70 -3.68
N MET A 270 -17.77 0.92 -2.81
CA MET A 270 -18.55 1.48 -1.70
C MET A 270 -17.67 2.21 -0.69
N ILE A 271 -16.56 1.59 -0.25
CA ILE A 271 -15.60 2.21 0.69
C ILE A 271 -15.01 3.49 0.10
N TYR A 272 -14.65 3.45 -1.19
CA TYR A 272 -14.12 4.58 -1.93
C TYR A 272 -15.13 5.72 -2.02
N ARG A 273 -16.38 5.42 -2.41
CA ARG A 273 -17.48 6.40 -2.48
C ARG A 273 -17.71 7.07 -1.13
N ASP A 274 -17.79 6.29 -0.05
CA ASP A 274 -17.98 6.83 1.29
C ASP A 274 -16.83 7.75 1.70
N ALA A 275 -15.59 7.39 1.33
CA ALA A 275 -14.42 8.23 1.57
C ALA A 275 -14.45 9.53 0.74
N SER A 276 -14.88 9.46 -0.52
CA SER A 276 -15.06 10.63 -1.38
C SER A 276 -16.15 11.57 -0.83
N ILE A 277 -17.28 11.04 -0.36
CA ILE A 277 -18.35 11.83 0.28
C ILE A 277 -17.80 12.52 1.54
N ARG A 278 -17.07 11.80 2.40
CA ARG A 278 -16.44 12.40 3.59
C ARG A 278 -15.48 13.53 3.24
N ALA A 279 -14.71 13.38 2.17
CA ALA A 279 -13.78 14.41 1.73
C ALA A 279 -14.46 15.62 1.08
N GLN A 280 -15.73 15.57 0.67
CA GLN A 280 -16.42 16.80 0.24
C GLN A 280 -16.58 17.80 1.40
N TYR A 281 -16.52 17.33 2.65
CA TYR A 281 -16.58 18.16 3.84
C TYR A 281 -15.22 18.68 4.32
N LEU A 282 -14.13 18.20 3.72
CA LEU A 282 -12.74 18.56 4.03
C LEU A 282 -11.99 18.74 2.72
N PRO A 283 -11.57 19.96 2.36
CA PRO A 283 -11.60 21.21 3.10
C PRO A 283 -13.00 21.84 3.18
N LYS A 284 -13.30 22.58 4.26
CA LYS A 284 -14.53 23.41 4.34
C LYS A 284 -14.54 24.32 3.12
N SER A 285 -15.67 24.49 2.42
CA SER A 285 -15.79 25.17 1.11
C SER A 285 -15.25 26.62 1.08
N ARG A 286 -13.93 26.77 1.18
CA ARG A 286 -13.12 27.98 1.25
C ARG A 286 -11.71 27.65 0.74
N ALA A 287 -10.98 28.68 0.34
CA ALA A 287 -9.55 28.58 0.07
C ALA A 287 -8.76 28.44 1.38
N TYR A 288 -7.66 27.71 1.33
CA TYR A 288 -6.67 27.58 2.40
C TYR A 288 -5.33 28.12 1.92
N SER A 289 -4.63 28.85 2.79
CA SER A 289 -3.18 28.99 2.67
C SER A 289 -2.47 27.70 3.06
N LYS A 290 -1.22 27.50 2.65
CA LYS A 290 -0.41 26.35 3.07
C LYS A 290 -0.42 26.17 4.59
N ARG A 291 -0.26 27.27 5.34
CA ARG A 291 -0.26 27.25 6.81
C ARG A 291 -1.61 26.83 7.39
N GLU A 292 -2.70 27.44 6.92
CA GLU A 292 -4.05 27.06 7.37
C GLU A 292 -4.37 25.61 7.03
N PHE A 293 -3.89 25.10 5.90
CA PHE A 293 -4.11 23.71 5.52
C PHE A 293 -3.36 22.74 6.44
N ILE A 294 -2.10 23.06 6.78
CA ILE A 294 -1.30 22.33 7.76
C ILE A 294 -1.97 22.32 9.13
N ASP A 295 -2.55 23.44 9.54
CA ASP A 295 -3.15 23.56 10.88
C ASP A 295 -4.57 22.94 10.95
N ASP A 296 -5.40 23.08 9.91
CA ASP A 296 -6.84 22.74 9.95
C ASP A 296 -7.21 21.41 9.26
N VAL A 297 -6.52 21.05 8.17
CA VAL A 297 -6.93 19.95 7.27
C VAL A 297 -6.05 18.72 7.49
N LEU A 298 -4.74 18.95 7.59
CA LEU A 298 -3.78 17.86 7.70
C LEU A 298 -3.90 17.00 8.95
N PRO A 299 -4.18 17.54 10.16
CA PRO A 299 -4.37 16.72 11.35
C PRO A 299 -5.56 15.77 11.21
N GLU A 300 -6.60 16.15 10.46
CA GLU A 300 -7.73 15.26 10.18
C GLU A 300 -7.34 14.10 9.26
N LEU A 301 -6.50 14.35 8.25
CA LEU A 301 -5.97 13.32 7.35
C LEU A 301 -5.01 12.36 8.06
N SER A 302 -4.22 12.88 9.01
CA SER A 302 -3.23 12.12 9.78
C SER A 302 -3.83 11.37 10.97
N ARG A 303 -4.98 11.81 11.52
CA ARG A 303 -5.60 11.16 12.68
C ARG A 303 -6.01 9.72 12.38
N GLN A 304 -5.59 8.81 13.27
CA GLN A 304 -5.80 7.37 13.13
C GLN A 304 -7.27 6.96 13.20
N ASN A 305 -8.09 7.70 13.95
CA ASN A 305 -9.52 7.42 14.12
C ASN A 305 -10.43 8.07 13.05
N SER A 306 -9.88 8.80 12.07
CA SER A 306 -10.68 9.56 11.09
C SER A 306 -11.39 8.69 10.04
N GLY A 307 -11.38 7.36 10.19
CA GLY A 307 -11.80 6.43 9.14
C GLY A 307 -10.87 6.39 7.92
N GLY A 308 -10.06 7.43 7.67
CA GLY A 308 -9.17 7.56 6.50
C GLY A 308 -8.08 6.49 6.43
N GLN A 309 -7.41 6.17 7.54
CA GLN A 309 -6.39 5.11 7.60
C GLN A 309 -7.00 3.72 7.46
N ALA A 310 -8.09 3.42 8.19
CA ALA A 310 -8.83 2.17 8.05
C ALA A 310 -9.36 1.97 6.62
N THR A 311 -9.83 3.05 5.97
CA THR A 311 -10.23 3.05 4.56
C THR A 311 -9.04 2.71 3.65
N ALA A 312 -7.88 3.36 3.85
CA ALA A 312 -6.68 3.09 3.06
C ALA A 312 -6.27 1.61 3.15
N HIS A 313 -6.20 1.13 4.38
CA HIS A 313 -5.86 -0.24 4.68
C HIS A 313 -6.81 -1.23 4.00
N ALA A 314 -8.12 -1.02 4.15
CA ALA A 314 -9.15 -1.84 3.53
C ALA A 314 -9.00 -1.89 2.00
N MET A 315 -8.80 -0.74 1.36
CA MET A 315 -8.62 -0.63 -0.08
C MET A 315 -7.37 -1.37 -0.56
N GLU A 316 -6.25 -1.24 0.15
CA GLU A 316 -5.01 -1.96 -0.19
C GLU A 316 -5.14 -3.47 0.00
N SER A 317 -5.75 -3.92 1.10
CA SER A 317 -6.02 -5.33 1.33
C SER A 317 -6.91 -5.92 0.22
N ILE A 318 -7.91 -5.18 -0.26
CA ILE A 318 -8.74 -5.59 -1.40
C ILE A 318 -7.90 -5.69 -2.68
N ILE A 319 -7.15 -4.63 -3.02
CA ILE A 319 -6.32 -4.60 -4.24
C ILE A 319 -5.37 -5.80 -4.26
N LEU A 320 -4.66 -6.04 -3.16
CA LEU A 320 -3.69 -7.11 -3.04
C LEU A 320 -4.36 -8.49 -3.09
N LYS A 321 -5.50 -8.67 -2.42
CA LYS A 321 -6.28 -9.92 -2.48
C LYS A 321 -6.79 -10.21 -3.89
N ALA A 322 -7.39 -9.23 -4.56
CA ALA A 322 -7.86 -9.37 -5.93
C ALA A 322 -6.71 -9.66 -6.91
N SER A 323 -5.53 -9.06 -6.72
CA SER A 323 -4.39 -9.18 -7.65
C SER A 323 -3.82 -10.59 -7.80
N ARG A 324 -4.18 -11.51 -6.89
CA ARG A 324 -3.76 -12.92 -6.95
C ARG A 324 -4.42 -13.69 -8.08
N ARG A 325 -5.58 -13.22 -8.53
CA ARG A 325 -6.30 -13.79 -9.66
C ARG A 325 -5.80 -13.14 -10.95
N ALA A 326 -5.31 -13.94 -11.88
CA ALA A 326 -4.76 -13.45 -13.13
C ALA A 326 -5.77 -12.61 -13.93
N ASP A 327 -7.04 -13.00 -13.92
CA ASP A 327 -8.14 -12.28 -14.59
C ASP A 327 -8.54 -10.96 -13.92
N MET A 328 -8.10 -10.73 -12.67
CA MET A 328 -8.32 -9.49 -11.93
C MET A 328 -7.19 -8.47 -12.07
N THR A 329 -6.12 -8.79 -12.80
CA THR A 329 -4.94 -7.90 -12.93
C THR A 329 -5.32 -6.48 -13.37
N SER A 330 -6.11 -6.32 -14.43
CA SER A 330 -6.52 -5.00 -14.93
C SER A 330 -7.39 -4.26 -13.91
N THR A 331 -8.32 -4.97 -13.26
CA THR A 331 -9.17 -4.43 -12.21
C THR A 331 -8.33 -3.93 -11.04
N SER A 332 -7.42 -4.74 -10.49
CA SER A 332 -6.54 -4.35 -9.37
C SER A 332 -5.68 -3.12 -9.69
N VAL A 333 -5.14 -3.02 -10.92
CA VAL A 333 -4.38 -1.85 -11.36
C VAL A 333 -5.28 -0.62 -11.48
N GLY A 334 -6.51 -0.78 -11.99
CA GLY A 334 -7.51 0.29 -12.03
C GLY A 334 -7.94 0.77 -10.63
N LEU A 335 -8.17 -0.15 -9.70
CA LEU A 335 -8.45 0.19 -8.29
C LEU A 335 -7.27 0.95 -7.66
N PHE A 336 -6.04 0.53 -7.96
CA PHE A 336 -4.84 1.27 -7.54
C PHE A 336 -4.79 2.68 -8.16
N ALA A 337 -5.24 2.86 -9.40
CA ALA A 337 -5.31 4.15 -10.08
C ALA A 337 -6.32 5.13 -9.44
N LEU A 338 -7.42 4.61 -8.86
CA LEU A 338 -8.39 5.40 -8.10
C LEU A 338 -7.82 5.97 -6.80
N MET A 339 -6.76 5.37 -6.25
CA MET A 339 -6.11 5.89 -5.04
C MET A 339 -5.64 7.34 -5.27
N GLY A 340 -5.98 8.21 -4.31
CA GLY A 340 -5.61 9.63 -4.33
C GLY A 340 -6.62 10.57 -4.99
N ALA A 341 -7.76 10.10 -5.53
CA ALA A 341 -8.79 10.99 -6.08
C ALA A 341 -9.36 11.92 -5.00
N THR A 342 -9.72 11.32 -3.86
CA THR A 342 -10.14 12.01 -2.65
C THR A 342 -9.08 13.01 -2.18
N THR A 343 -7.80 12.62 -2.18
CA THR A 343 -6.67 13.49 -1.83
C THR A 343 -6.49 14.64 -2.83
N THR A 344 -6.75 14.42 -4.12
CA THR A 344 -6.70 15.47 -5.16
C THR A 344 -7.75 16.55 -4.88
N GLN A 345 -8.98 16.13 -4.54
CA GLN A 345 -10.04 17.06 -4.16
C GLN A 345 -9.64 17.88 -2.93
N ILE A 346 -9.03 17.22 -1.94
CA ILE A 346 -8.55 17.90 -0.72
C ILE A 346 -7.46 18.93 -1.06
N LEU A 347 -6.45 18.55 -1.84
CA LEU A 347 -5.35 19.43 -2.26
C LEU A 347 -5.82 20.62 -3.12
N SER A 348 -6.93 20.47 -3.84
CA SER A 348 -7.44 21.53 -4.73
C SER A 348 -7.85 22.83 -4.01
N ALA A 349 -8.05 22.81 -2.69
CA ALA A 349 -8.36 24.03 -1.95
C ALA A 349 -7.12 24.81 -1.48
N LEU A 350 -5.91 24.27 -1.67
CA LEU A 350 -4.68 25.03 -1.50
C LEU A 350 -4.54 26.00 -2.66
N THR A 351 -4.38 27.29 -2.35
CA THR A 351 -4.38 28.34 -3.38
C THR A 351 -3.02 29.00 -3.59
N ASP A 352 -2.09 28.84 -2.65
CA ASP A 352 -0.77 29.49 -2.61
C ASP A 352 0.42 28.54 -2.84
N ALA A 353 0.19 27.22 -2.89
CA ALA A 353 1.22 26.18 -3.11
C ALA A 353 1.32 25.66 -4.56
N GLY A 354 0.64 26.34 -5.51
CA GLY A 354 0.58 25.96 -6.93
C GLY A 354 -0.50 24.93 -7.24
N PRO A 355 -0.79 24.66 -8.53
CA PRO A 355 -1.79 23.68 -8.90
C PRO A 355 -1.32 22.28 -8.46
N PHE A 356 -2.24 21.52 -7.86
CA PHE A 356 -2.09 20.10 -7.63
C PHE A 356 -2.98 19.36 -8.62
N ASP A 357 -2.38 18.45 -9.38
CA ASP A 357 -3.11 17.63 -10.33
C ASP A 357 -3.45 16.25 -9.73
N ARG A 358 -3.98 15.37 -10.59
CA ARG A 358 -4.42 14.05 -10.16
C ARG A 358 -3.26 13.11 -9.80
N LEU A 359 -2.07 13.32 -10.38
CA LEU A 359 -0.85 12.60 -10.03
C LEU A 359 -0.33 13.06 -8.67
N ASP A 360 -0.41 14.35 -8.34
CA ASP A 360 -0.07 14.85 -7.00
C ASP A 360 -0.93 14.16 -5.94
N GLY A 361 -2.25 14.12 -6.11
CA GLY A 361 -3.12 13.43 -5.15
C GLY A 361 -2.85 11.93 -5.05
N HIS A 362 -2.45 11.27 -6.14
CA HIS A 362 -2.02 9.88 -6.12
C HIS A 362 -0.72 9.69 -5.33
N VAL A 363 0.34 10.44 -5.66
CA VAL A 363 1.63 10.38 -4.97
C VAL A 363 1.48 10.73 -3.49
N PHE A 364 0.71 11.76 -3.18
CA PHE A 364 0.46 12.18 -1.80
C PHE A 364 -0.21 11.08 -0.99
N ARG A 365 -1.21 10.41 -1.58
CA ARG A 365 -1.86 9.25 -0.96
C ARG A 365 -0.89 8.09 -0.77
N MET A 366 0.00 7.82 -1.73
CA MET A 366 1.02 6.77 -1.60
C MET A 366 1.97 7.05 -0.44
N VAL A 367 2.45 8.28 -0.28
CA VAL A 367 3.32 8.64 0.84
C VAL A 367 2.60 8.49 2.18
N LEU A 368 1.38 9.03 2.33
CA LEU A 368 0.59 8.86 3.57
C LEU A 368 0.39 7.38 3.95
N THR A 369 0.28 6.52 2.95
CA THR A 369 0.14 5.09 3.16
C THR A 369 1.47 4.49 3.63
N GLY A 370 2.58 4.88 3.00
CA GLY A 370 3.91 4.39 3.33
C GLY A 370 4.50 4.90 4.64
N THR A 371 3.99 6.02 5.20
CA THR A 371 4.41 6.57 6.51
C THR A 371 3.67 5.95 7.69
N ARG A 372 2.60 5.20 7.45
CA ARG A 372 1.69 4.69 8.49
C ARG A 372 2.40 4.02 9.66
N LEU A 373 3.29 3.07 9.39
CA LEU A 373 3.96 2.30 10.44
C LEU A 373 4.75 3.20 11.41
N PHE A 374 5.42 4.23 10.89
CA PHE A 374 6.13 5.21 11.71
C PHE A 374 5.19 6.20 12.40
N SER A 375 4.13 6.63 11.72
CA SER A 375 3.14 7.53 12.32
C SER A 375 2.34 6.87 13.44
N GLU A 376 2.37 5.54 13.57
CA GLU A 376 1.81 4.80 14.70
C GLU A 376 2.70 4.80 15.95
N THR A 377 3.97 5.20 15.87
CA THR A 377 4.89 5.20 17.02
C THR A 377 5.06 6.57 17.65
N LEU A 378 4.66 7.64 16.96
CA LEU A 378 4.79 9.03 17.40
C LEU A 378 3.41 9.68 17.57
N ALA A 379 3.32 10.67 18.45
CA ALA A 379 2.10 11.46 18.57
C ALA A 379 1.81 12.19 17.25
N ALA A 380 0.52 12.43 16.98
CA ALA A 380 0.10 13.06 15.72
C ALA A 380 0.61 14.50 15.58
N ASP A 381 0.84 15.19 16.69
CA ASP A 381 1.39 16.55 16.80
C ASP A 381 2.93 16.59 16.92
N ASP A 382 3.60 15.44 16.93
CA ASP A 382 5.05 15.38 17.01
C ASP A 382 5.68 15.94 15.71
N PRO A 383 6.57 16.95 15.78
CA PRO A 383 7.26 17.49 14.60
C PRO A 383 8.20 16.48 13.93
N LEU A 384 8.60 15.41 14.63
CA LEU A 384 9.38 14.30 14.06
C LEU A 384 8.51 13.25 13.38
N ASN A 385 7.17 13.35 13.46
CA ASN A 385 6.27 12.45 12.77
C ASN A 385 6.50 12.55 11.25
N PRO A 386 6.87 11.45 10.55
CA PRO A 386 7.17 11.49 9.11
C PRO A 386 6.00 11.99 8.27
N THR A 387 4.76 11.80 8.73
CA THR A 387 3.59 12.38 8.08
C THR A 387 3.63 13.90 8.17
N ASN A 388 3.89 14.52 9.33
CA ASN A 388 4.00 15.98 9.44
C ASN A 388 5.14 16.54 8.58
N ARG A 389 6.29 15.86 8.58
CA ARG A 389 7.44 16.26 7.75
C ARG A 389 7.16 16.14 6.25
N PHE A 390 6.47 15.08 5.83
CA PHE A 390 5.99 14.92 4.45
C PHE A 390 5.10 16.10 4.04
N LEU A 391 4.14 16.42 4.90
CA LEU A 391 3.17 17.47 4.66
C LEU A 391 3.81 18.85 4.51
N GLU A 392 4.83 19.15 5.31
CA GLU A 392 5.58 20.41 5.20
C GLU A 392 6.46 20.46 3.94
N ALA A 393 7.07 19.33 3.57
CA ALA A 393 8.03 19.24 2.46
C ALA A 393 7.37 19.12 1.08
N TYR A 394 6.17 18.52 1.00
CA TYR A 394 5.49 18.25 -0.28
C TYR A 394 4.58 19.40 -0.73
N LEU A 395 3.93 20.07 0.23
CA LEU A 395 3.20 21.32 0.00
C LEU A 395 4.18 22.49 -0.12
#